data_AF-A0A7S1M2A2-F1
#
_entry.id   AF-A0A7S1M2A2-F1
#
_cell.length_a   1.000
_cell.length_b   1.000
_cell.length_c   1.000
_cell.angle_alpha   90.00
_cell.angle_beta   90.00
_cell.angle_gamma   90.00
#
_symmetry.space_group_name_H-M   'P 1'
#
loop_
_entity.id
_entity.type
_entity.pdbx_description
1 polymer ?
#
loop_
_entity_poly.entity_id
_entity_poly.type
_entity_poly.pdbx_seq_one_letter_code
_entity_poly.pdbx_strand_id
1 'polypeptide(L)'
;LALVLLNSLFCFVQTMDRSLWRGYGPIVLHVAFDLFFAVEVAVRLATCPNRIAFFFNAFNWIDLVSGLPVFLSVPRFFFAAQDEDSGVLFDITVALPCVRMLKVLRNFEKFHLLQEAFWMAFEALPVLLYTLSVIIIT
;
A
#
# COMPACT_ATOMS: atom_id res chain seq x y z
N LEU A 1 -11.73 7.51 -0.02
CA LEU A 1 -11.66 6.70 1.22
C LEU A 1 -12.63 5.51 1.19
N ALA A 2 -13.93 5.72 1.02
CA ALA A 2 -14.92 4.62 0.94
C ALA A 2 -14.61 3.59 -0.18
N LEU A 3 -14.23 4.06 -1.38
CA LEU A 3 -13.83 3.18 -2.49
C LEU A 3 -12.57 2.35 -2.18
N VAL A 4 -11.61 2.92 -1.43
CA VAL A 4 -10.38 2.20 -1.02
C VAL A 4 -10.72 1.08 -0.06
N LEU A 5 -11.58 1.36 0.94
CA LEU A 5 -12.01 0.37 1.92
C LEU A 5 -12.82 -0.75 1.28
N LEU A 6 -13.75 -0.41 0.38
CA LEU A 6 -14.55 -1.40 -0.35
C LEU A 6 -13.67 -2.30 -1.23
N ASN A 7 -12.70 -1.73 -1.95
CA ASN A 7 -11.75 -2.49 -2.75
C ASN A 7 -10.84 -3.38 -1.87
N SER A 8 -10.39 -2.87 -0.72
CA SER A 8 -9.55 -3.64 0.21
C SER A 8 -10.32 -4.81 0.83
N LEU A 9 -11.59 -4.61 1.20
CA LEU A 9 -12.45 -5.68 1.69
C LEU A 9 -12.71 -6.73 0.61
N PHE A 10 -12.99 -6.29 -0.62
CA PHE A 10 -13.17 -7.18 -1.76
C PHE A 10 -11.92 -8.03 -2.02
N CYS A 11 -10.73 -7.43 -1.97
CA CYS A 11 -9.46 -8.12 -2.14
C CYS A 11 -9.17 -9.11 -0.99
N PHE A 12 -9.54 -8.75 0.24
CA PHE A 12 -9.41 -9.63 1.40
C PHE A 12 -10.34 -10.85 1.30
N VAL A 13 -11.59 -10.63 0.90
CA VAL A 13 -12.57 -11.70 0.63
C VAL A 13 -12.08 -12.62 -0.50
N GLN A 14 -11.51 -12.05 -1.57
CA GLN A 14 -10.93 -12.82 -2.68
C GLN A 14 -9.71 -13.67 -2.25
N THR A 15 -8.91 -13.18 -1.30
CA THR A 15 -7.82 -13.97 -0.71
C THR A 15 -8.33 -15.12 0.16
N MET A 16 -9.40 -14.91 0.95
CA MET A 16 -9.92 -15.93 1.86
C MET A 16 -10.64 -17.07 1.14
N ASP A 17 -11.36 -16.80 0.05
CA ASP A 17 -12.14 -17.81 -0.65
C ASP A 17 -11.88 -17.80 -2.17
N ARG A 18 -10.72 -18.34 -2.54
CA ARG A 18 -10.31 -18.51 -3.96
C ARG A 18 -11.26 -19.41 -4.77
N SER A 19 -12.14 -20.17 -4.11
CA SER A 19 -12.88 -21.26 -4.75
C SER A 19 -14.16 -20.81 -5.47
N LEU A 20 -14.83 -19.77 -4.97
CA LEU A 20 -16.15 -19.35 -5.45
C LEU A 20 -16.13 -18.46 -6.70
N TRP A 21 -14.97 -17.91 -7.06
CA TRP A 21 -14.82 -16.89 -8.10
C TRP A 21 -13.87 -17.31 -9.24
N ARG A 22 -14.05 -18.53 -9.75
CA ARG A 22 -13.36 -19.03 -10.96
C ARG A 22 -13.98 -18.38 -12.21
N GLY A 23 -13.44 -17.25 -12.65
CA GLY A 23 -13.87 -16.56 -13.87
C GLY A 23 -13.10 -15.27 -14.15
N TYR A 24 -13.32 -14.66 -15.31
CA TYR A 24 -12.66 -13.41 -15.71
C TYR A 24 -13.20 -12.16 -14.97
N GLY A 25 -14.40 -12.24 -14.38
CA GLY A 25 -15.07 -11.11 -13.71
C GLY A 25 -14.24 -10.43 -12.60
N PRO A 26 -13.73 -11.18 -11.60
CA PRO A 26 -12.89 -10.63 -10.54
C PRO A 26 -11.63 -9.93 -11.04
N ILE A 27 -11.01 -10.47 -12.09
CA ILE A 27 -9.78 -9.93 -12.67
C ILE A 27 -10.06 -8.58 -13.32
N VAL A 28 -11.13 -8.48 -14.11
CA VAL A 28 -11.55 -7.22 -14.75
C VAL A 28 -11.89 -6.15 -13.71
N LEU A 29 -12.64 -6.52 -12.66
CA LEU A 29 -12.96 -5.60 -11.56
C LEU A 29 -11.71 -5.12 -10.82
N HIS A 30 -10.78 -6.03 -10.52
CA HIS A 30 -9.52 -5.69 -9.86
C HIS A 30 -8.69 -4.70 -10.70
N VAL A 31 -8.55 -4.95 -12.01
CA VAL A 31 -7.83 -4.05 -12.93
C VAL A 31 -8.54 -2.70 -13.06
N ALA A 32 -9.87 -2.66 -13.05
CA ALA A 32 -10.63 -1.42 -13.11
C ALA A 32 -10.43 -0.54 -11.86
N PHE A 33 -10.45 -1.15 -10.66
CA PHE A 33 -10.14 -0.43 -9.42
C PHE A 33 -8.69 0.05 -9.39
N ASP A 34 -7.75 -0.79 -9.82
CA ASP A 34 -6.34 -0.44 -9.96
C ASP A 34 -6.17 0.79 -10.86
N LEU A 35 -6.78 0.78 -12.04
CA LEU A 35 -6.74 1.90 -12.99
C LEU A 35 -7.31 3.19 -12.38
N PHE A 36 -8.43 3.12 -11.67
CA PHE A 36 -9.01 4.27 -10.99
C PHE A 36 -8.04 4.89 -9.97
N PHE A 37 -7.34 4.05 -9.20
CA PHE A 37 -6.33 4.52 -8.25
C PHE A 37 -5.09 5.09 -8.94
N ALA A 38 -4.66 4.54 -10.07
CA ALA A 38 -3.57 5.14 -10.86
C ALA A 38 -3.94 6.52 -11.39
N VAL A 39 -5.17 6.70 -11.88
CA VAL A 39 -5.65 8.01 -12.35
C VAL A 39 -5.68 9.01 -11.19
N GLU A 40 -6.15 8.62 -10.00
CA GLU A 40 -6.12 9.46 -8.81
C GLU A 40 -4.69 9.93 -8.49
N VAL A 41 -3.70 9.02 -8.53
CA VAL A 41 -2.28 9.34 -8.28
C VAL A 41 -1.70 10.22 -9.40
N ALA A 42 -2.01 9.94 -10.66
CA ALA A 42 -1.53 10.71 -11.81
C ALA A 42 -2.07 12.15 -11.80
N VAL A 43 -3.36 12.33 -11.48
CA VAL A 43 -3.97 13.65 -11.32
C VAL A 43 -3.28 14.41 -10.20
N ARG A 44 -3.03 13.78 -9.04
CA ARG A 44 -2.27 14.43 -7.95
C ARG A 44 -0.87 14.84 -8.39
N LEU A 45 -0.13 13.94 -9.05
CA LEU A 45 1.21 14.22 -9.57
C LEU A 45 1.20 15.40 -10.58
N ALA A 46 0.16 15.49 -11.41
CA ALA A 46 -0.01 16.57 -12.38
C ALA A 46 -0.36 17.92 -11.71
N THR A 47 -1.17 17.90 -10.64
CA THR A 47 -1.55 19.10 -9.89
C THR A 47 -0.48 19.63 -8.93
N CYS A 48 0.53 18.82 -8.61
CA CYS A 48 1.60 19.25 -7.70
C CYS A 48 2.63 20.15 -8.41
N PRO A 49 2.85 21.39 -7.94
CA PRO A 49 3.73 22.36 -8.60
C PRO A 49 5.21 22.03 -8.46
N ASN A 50 5.62 21.22 -7.47
CA ASN A 50 7.02 20.98 -7.15
C ASN A 50 7.34 19.48 -7.05
N ARG A 51 7.76 18.88 -8.17
CA ARG A 51 7.96 17.42 -8.31
C ARG A 51 9.11 16.88 -7.47
N ILE A 52 10.10 17.70 -7.11
CA ILE A 52 11.31 17.27 -6.38
C ILE A 52 11.05 17.22 -4.86
N ALA A 53 10.34 18.22 -4.32
CA ALA A 53 9.88 18.21 -2.93
C ALA A 53 8.89 17.05 -2.65
N PHE A 54 8.16 16.64 -3.69
CA PHE A 54 7.29 15.47 -3.68
C PHE A 54 8.09 14.19 -3.37
N PHE A 55 9.25 13.96 -3.96
CA PHE A 55 10.03 12.72 -3.70
C PHE A 55 10.66 12.66 -2.31
N PHE A 56 10.89 13.79 -1.64
CA PHE A 56 11.52 13.83 -0.32
C PHE A 56 10.54 13.64 0.86
N ASN A 57 9.23 13.73 0.61
CA ASN A 57 8.23 13.60 1.67
C ASN A 57 7.77 12.13 1.80
N ALA A 58 7.90 11.54 3.00
CA ALA A 58 7.56 10.14 3.26
C ALA A 58 6.09 9.80 2.91
N PHE A 59 5.17 10.75 3.14
CA PHE A 59 3.75 10.61 2.79
C PHE A 59 3.50 10.48 1.30
N ASN A 60 4.45 10.95 0.51
CA ASN A 60 4.36 10.96 -0.91
C ASN A 60 4.93 9.71 -1.57
N TRP A 61 5.94 9.11 -0.91
CA TRP A 61 6.41 7.78 -1.24
C TRP A 61 5.26 6.75 -1.11
N ILE A 62 4.39 6.89 -0.10
CA ILE A 62 3.20 6.05 0.06
C ILE A 62 2.24 6.21 -1.12
N ASP A 63 2.04 7.43 -1.63
CA ASP A 63 1.18 7.67 -2.80
C ASP A 63 1.78 7.07 -4.08
N LEU A 64 3.10 7.19 -4.28
CA LEU A 64 3.81 6.56 -5.40
C LEU A 64 3.72 5.03 -5.36
N VAL A 65 3.99 4.44 -4.19
CA VAL A 65 3.89 2.99 -3.96
C VAL A 65 2.45 2.50 -4.12
N SER A 66 1.45 3.35 -3.85
CA SER A 66 0.04 3.03 -4.12
C SER A 66 -0.33 2.99 -5.62
N GLY A 67 0.47 3.58 -6.51
CA GLY A 67 0.31 3.53 -7.97
C GLY A 67 1.09 2.40 -8.66
N LEU A 68 2.11 1.87 -7.98
CA LEU A 68 2.86 0.65 -8.34
C LEU A 68 2.01 -0.61 -8.67
N PRO A 69 0.84 -0.86 -8.04
CA PRO A 69 -0.03 -1.99 -8.36
C PRO A 69 -0.39 -2.07 -9.84
N VAL A 70 -0.69 -0.93 -10.45
CA VAL A 70 -1.18 -0.86 -11.84
C VAL A 70 -0.09 -1.28 -12.81
N PHE A 71 1.15 -0.87 -12.54
CA PHE A 71 2.30 -1.25 -13.36
C PHE A 71 2.58 -2.76 -13.31
N LEU A 72 2.18 -3.44 -12.24
CA LEU A 72 2.29 -4.90 -12.10
C LEU A 72 1.06 -5.65 -12.61
N SER A 73 -0.13 -5.09 -12.45
CA SER A 73 -1.42 -5.71 -12.82
C SER A 73 -1.68 -5.69 -14.33
N VAL A 74 -1.30 -4.63 -15.04
CA VAL A 74 -1.56 -4.49 -16.50
C VAL A 74 -0.80 -5.53 -17.33
N PRO A 75 0.52 -5.75 -17.12
CA PRO A 75 1.24 -6.82 -17.83
C PRO A 75 0.69 -8.19 -17.47
N ARG A 76 0.33 -8.45 -16.20
CA ARG A 76 -0.28 -9.72 -15.79
C ARG A 76 -1.56 -10.03 -16.56
N PHE A 77 -2.42 -9.04 -16.78
CA PHE A 77 -3.63 -9.23 -17.58
C PHE A 77 -3.32 -9.64 -19.02
N PHE A 78 -2.30 -9.00 -19.63
CA PHE A 78 -1.87 -9.31 -20.98
C PHE A 78 -1.17 -10.68 -21.11
N PHE A 79 -0.28 -11.01 -20.17
CA PHE A 79 0.47 -12.27 -20.18
C PHE A 79 -0.38 -13.47 -19.73
N ALA A 80 -1.31 -13.30 -18.77
CA ALA A 80 -2.23 -14.36 -18.38
C ALA A 80 -3.22 -14.74 -19.50
N ALA A 81 -3.39 -13.88 -20.51
CA ALA A 81 -4.13 -14.23 -21.72
C ALA A 81 -3.31 -15.06 -22.72
N GLN A 82 -1.99 -15.18 -22.52
CA GLN A 82 -1.05 -15.76 -23.49
C GLN A 82 -0.28 -16.98 -22.95
N ASP A 83 -0.04 -17.10 -21.64
CA ASP A 83 0.63 -18.27 -21.02
C ASP A 83 0.14 -18.50 -19.58
N GLU A 84 -0.21 -19.75 -19.24
CA GLU A 84 -0.75 -20.13 -17.91
C GLU A 84 0.33 -20.26 -16.81
N ASP A 85 1.62 -20.24 -17.15
CA ASP A 85 2.68 -20.78 -16.29
C ASP A 85 3.67 -19.73 -15.75
N SER A 86 3.18 -18.82 -14.89
CA SER A 86 4.01 -17.80 -14.22
C SER A 86 3.82 -17.83 -12.70
N GLY A 87 4.28 -18.91 -12.06
CA GLY A 87 4.12 -19.18 -10.62
C GLY A 87 4.93 -18.31 -9.64
N VAL A 88 5.76 -17.36 -10.09
CA VAL A 88 6.72 -16.67 -9.20
C VAL A 88 6.26 -15.28 -8.74
N LEU A 89 5.20 -14.71 -9.32
CA LEU A 89 4.75 -13.34 -9.01
C LEU A 89 3.68 -13.26 -7.89
N PHE A 90 3.47 -14.33 -7.13
CA PHE A 90 2.34 -14.40 -6.19
C PHE A 90 2.50 -13.47 -4.97
N ASP A 91 3.72 -13.20 -4.54
CA ASP A 91 3.98 -12.61 -3.21
C ASP A 91 3.65 -11.11 -3.12
N ILE A 92 3.87 -10.36 -4.20
CA ILE A 92 3.64 -8.91 -4.21
C ILE A 92 2.14 -8.57 -4.08
N THR A 93 1.26 -9.47 -4.51
CA THR A 93 -0.20 -9.31 -4.48
C THR A 93 -0.80 -9.27 -3.08
N VAL A 94 -0.09 -9.80 -2.08
CA VAL A 94 -0.54 -9.80 -0.68
C VAL A 94 -0.13 -8.51 0.05
N ALA A 95 1.02 -7.93 -0.32
CA ALA A 95 1.46 -6.64 0.23
C ALA A 95 0.62 -5.45 -0.29
N LEU A 96 -0.03 -5.65 -1.42
CA LEU A 96 -0.83 -4.67 -2.15
C LEU A 96 -2.02 -4.08 -1.34
N PRO A 97 -2.91 -4.88 -0.74
CA PRO A 97 -3.93 -4.41 0.19
C PRO A 97 -3.34 -3.64 1.38
N CYS A 98 -2.22 -4.09 1.95
CA CYS A 98 -1.58 -3.46 3.10
C CYS A 98 -1.11 -2.03 2.77
N VAL A 99 -0.51 -1.83 1.59
CA VAL A 99 -0.14 -0.51 1.08
C VAL A 99 -1.37 0.39 0.89
N ARG A 100 -2.49 -0.15 0.40
CA ARG A 100 -3.74 0.62 0.24
C ARG A 100 -4.33 1.04 1.57
N MET A 101 -4.24 0.19 2.60
CA MET A 101 -4.68 0.54 3.96
C MET A 101 -3.80 1.66 4.55
N LEU A 102 -2.48 1.65 4.31
CA LEU A 102 -1.59 2.74 4.72
C LEU A 102 -2.01 4.10 4.13
N LYS A 103 -2.49 4.13 2.89
CA LYS A 103 -3.04 5.36 2.27
C LYS A 103 -4.30 5.87 2.98
N VAL A 104 -5.10 4.98 3.57
CA VAL A 104 -6.25 5.37 4.40
C VAL A 104 -5.80 5.99 5.71
N LEU A 105 -4.78 5.42 6.36
CA LEU A 105 -4.23 5.95 7.63
C LEU A 105 -3.75 7.40 7.50
N ARG A 106 -3.20 7.80 6.35
CA ARG A 106 -2.79 9.20 6.09
C ARG A 106 -3.93 10.21 6.17
N ASN A 107 -5.17 9.81 5.85
CA ASN A 107 -6.31 10.74 5.92
C ASN A 107 -6.80 10.97 7.36
N PHE A 108 -6.30 10.20 8.33
CA PHE A 108 -6.65 10.37 9.74
C PHE A 108 -5.64 11.30 10.43
N GLU A 109 -6.05 12.54 10.68
CA GLU A 109 -5.22 13.53 11.41
C GLU A 109 -4.75 13.02 12.79
N LYS A 110 -5.59 12.24 13.49
CA LYS A 110 -5.21 11.66 14.78
C LYS A 110 -4.03 10.68 14.67
N PHE A 111 -3.88 10.01 13.52
CA PHE A 111 -2.76 9.10 13.30
C PHE A 111 -1.44 9.87 13.10
N HIS A 112 -1.48 11.05 12.49
CA HIS A 112 -0.32 11.93 12.39
C HIS A 112 0.20 12.34 13.77
N LEU A 113 -0.70 12.76 14.67
CA LEU A 113 -0.34 13.10 16.05
C LEU A 113 0.28 11.91 16.79
N LEU A 114 -0.26 10.71 16.59
CA LEU A 114 0.27 9.49 17.17
C LEU A 114 1.66 9.16 16.61
N GLN A 115 1.87 9.32 15.30
CA GLN A 115 3.16 9.08 14.66
C GLN A 115 4.24 10.06 15.17
N GLU A 116 3.90 11.34 15.34
CA GLU A 116 4.81 12.31 15.96
C GLU A 116 5.11 11.95 17.42
N ALA A 117 4.10 11.53 18.18
CA ALA A 117 4.31 11.04 19.54
C ALA A 117 5.21 9.80 19.59
N PHE A 118 5.07 8.87 18.64
CA PHE A 118 5.97 7.73 18.49
C PHE A 118 7.39 8.16 18.15
N TRP A 119 7.56 9.16 17.28
CA TRP A 119 8.87 9.68 16.93
C TRP A 119 9.57 10.30 18.15
N MET A 120 8.85 11.09 18.93
CA MET A 120 9.34 11.64 20.21
C MET A 120 9.69 10.53 21.21
N ALA A 121 8.88 9.46 21.28
CA ALA A 121 9.19 8.31 22.13
C ALA A 121 10.42 7.54 21.63
N PHE A 122 10.61 7.42 20.31
CA PHE A 122 11.78 6.80 19.70
C PHE A 122 13.06 7.57 19.97
N GLU A 123 13.01 8.90 20.10
CA GLU A 123 14.15 9.72 20.48
C GLU A 123 14.59 9.46 21.93
N ALA A 124 13.65 9.12 22.82
CA ALA A 124 13.93 8.75 24.21
C ALA A 124 14.33 7.27 24.40
N LEU A 125 14.02 6.40 23.43
CA LEU A 125 14.25 4.95 23.49
C LEU A 125 15.73 4.53 23.69
N PRO A 126 16.74 5.17 23.05
CA PRO A 126 18.15 4.80 23.24
C PRO A 126 18.61 4.97 24.68
N VAL A 127 18.14 6.03 25.36
CA VAL A 127 18.47 6.30 26.77
C VAL A 127 17.88 5.22 27.68
N LEU A 128 16.63 4.80 27.42
CA LEU A 128 15.99 3.71 28.14
C LEU A 128 16.70 2.36 27.92
N LEU A 129 17.09 2.07 26.68
CA LEU A 129 17.85 0.85 26.35
C LEU A 129 19.21 0.83 27.05
N TYR A 130 19.87 1.98 27.13
CA TYR A 130 21.13 2.12 27.84
C TYR A 130 20.98 1.83 29.34
N THR A 131 19.99 2.44 30.02
CA THR A 131 19.76 2.20 31.45
C THR A 131 19.39 0.75 31.75
N LEU A 132 18.57 0.13 30.90
CA LEU A 132 18.22 -1.29 31.02
C LEU A 132 19.45 -2.20 30.85
N SER A 133 20.34 -1.86 29.91
CA SER A 133 21.58 -2.61 29.69
C SER A 133 22.50 -2.55 30.90
N VAL A 134 22.61 -1.38 31.56
CA VAL A 134 23.40 -1.23 32.79
C VAL A 134 22.81 -2.07 33.93
N ILE A 135 21.49 -2.08 34.10
CA ILE A 135 20.82 -2.90 35.13
C ILE A 135 21.07 -4.40 34.90
N ILE A 136 21.07 -4.88 33.66
CA ILE A 136 21.30 -6.31 33.35
C ILE A 136 22.75 -6.72 33.65
N ILE A 137 23.71 -5.81 33.49
CA ILE A 137 25.15 -6.08 33.66
C ILE A 137 25.59 -6.01 35.14
N THR A 138 24.85 -5.29 35.98
CA THR A 138 25.18 -5.08 37.41
C THR A 138 24.56 -6.16 38.27
#